data_AF-A0A368DUN3-F1
#
_entry.id   AF-A0A368DUN3-F1
#
_cell.length_a   1.000
_cell.length_b   1.000
_cell.length_c   1.000
_cell.angle_alpha   90.00
_cell.angle_beta   90.00
_cell.angle_gamma   90.00
#
_symmetry.space_group_name_H-M   'P 1'
#
loop_
_entity.id
_entity.type
_entity.pdbx_description
1 polymer ?
#
loop_
_entity_poly.entity_id
_entity_poly.type
_entity_poly.pdbx_seq_one_letter_code
_entity_poly.pdbx_strand_id
1 'polypeptide(L)'
;MNKIDRIAVCTGPGNFNGIRASISAMKGVCSSLPIQLIGINKFQTLSKINELTLISLKYRDNKIYWCILKNKEPIFMSSSEIKDIKISDDYTDLIVIGYRAEEIAANIKVKKFIEKDEASIKDLLEYSRKIKSLDKFLPKPLYLSPGQSLFSKYQGPNLLDNPLDVR
;
A
#
# COMPACT_ATOMS: atom_id res chain seq x y z
N MET A 1 13.29 31.95 -4.62
CA MET A 1 12.08 31.16 -4.30
C MET A 1 12.23 29.81 -4.99
N ASN A 2 12.40 28.72 -4.23
CA ASN A 2 12.72 27.41 -4.80
C ASN A 2 11.53 26.90 -5.62
N LYS A 3 11.76 26.57 -6.90
CA LYS A 3 10.77 25.90 -7.75
C LYS A 3 10.51 24.51 -7.16
N ILE A 4 9.24 24.19 -6.93
CA ILE A 4 8.83 22.84 -6.55
C ILE A 4 8.74 22.04 -7.85
N ASP A 5 9.65 21.09 -8.06
CA ASP A 5 9.63 20.26 -9.28
C ASP A 5 8.69 19.06 -9.15
N ARG A 6 8.50 18.57 -7.91
CA ARG A 6 7.80 17.31 -7.63
C ARG A 6 6.99 17.36 -6.34
N ILE A 7 5.83 16.73 -6.34
CA ILE A 7 4.99 16.48 -5.17
C ILE A 7 4.87 14.96 -4.98
N ALA A 8 5.12 14.48 -3.77
CA ALA A 8 4.94 13.08 -3.40
C ALA A 8 3.65 12.91 -2.60
N VAL A 9 2.85 11.90 -2.95
CA VAL A 9 1.62 11.54 -2.23
C VAL A 9 1.65 10.09 -1.79
N CYS A 10 1.18 9.82 -0.58
CA CYS A 10 0.98 8.46 -0.09
C CYS A 10 -0.20 7.81 -0.82
N THR A 11 0.04 6.67 -1.47
CA THR A 11 -1.01 5.88 -2.15
C THR A 11 -1.66 4.85 -1.25
N GLY A 12 -1.09 4.59 -0.08
CA GLY A 12 -1.60 3.66 0.91
C GLY A 12 -0.64 2.51 1.21
N PRO A 13 -1.08 1.50 1.97
CA PRO A 13 -2.41 1.39 2.56
C PRO A 13 -2.66 2.37 3.73
N GLY A 14 -3.92 2.57 4.13
CA GLY A 14 -4.28 3.47 5.23
C GLY A 14 -5.73 3.98 5.17
N ASN A 15 -5.97 5.16 5.77
CA ASN A 15 -7.29 5.80 5.74
C ASN A 15 -7.71 6.12 4.30
N PHE A 16 -8.65 5.33 3.81
CA PHE A 16 -9.07 5.33 2.42
C PHE A 16 -9.68 6.66 1.95
N ASN A 17 -10.46 7.32 2.81
CA ASN A 17 -11.04 8.63 2.48
C ASN A 17 -9.95 9.69 2.39
N GLY A 18 -9.04 9.70 3.36
CA GLY A 18 -7.89 10.61 3.37
C GLY A 18 -7.01 10.45 2.13
N ILE A 19 -6.64 9.21 1.79
CA ILE A 19 -5.78 8.89 0.64
C ILE A 19 -6.40 9.37 -0.68
N ARG A 20 -7.70 9.10 -0.89
CA ARG A 20 -8.37 9.56 -2.12
C ARG A 20 -8.49 11.07 -2.18
N ALA A 21 -8.89 11.71 -1.09
CA ALA A 21 -9.00 13.16 -1.03
C ALA A 21 -7.65 13.82 -1.34
N SER A 22 -6.56 13.36 -0.72
CA SER A 22 -5.23 13.90 -0.95
C SER A 22 -4.74 13.67 -2.38
N ILE A 23 -4.96 12.48 -2.95
CA ILE A 23 -4.57 12.19 -4.33
C ILE A 23 -5.36 13.05 -5.32
N SER A 24 -6.68 13.18 -5.14
CA SER A 24 -7.52 14.01 -6.03
C SER A 24 -7.14 15.48 -5.96
N ALA A 25 -6.91 16.02 -4.74
CA ALA A 25 -6.46 17.41 -4.57
C ALA A 25 -5.13 17.66 -5.28
N MET A 26 -4.13 16.79 -5.09
CA MET A 26 -2.82 16.97 -5.71
C MET A 26 -2.83 16.73 -7.23
N LYS A 27 -3.71 15.87 -7.74
CA LYS A 27 -3.97 15.77 -9.18
C LYS A 27 -4.49 17.09 -9.75
N GLY A 28 -5.42 17.75 -9.05
CA GLY A 28 -5.91 19.07 -9.45
C GLY A 28 -4.78 20.10 -9.52
N VAL A 29 -3.95 20.18 -8.47
CA VAL A 29 -2.79 21.08 -8.42
C VAL A 29 -1.80 20.81 -9.56
N CYS A 30 -1.39 19.56 -9.73
CA CYS A 30 -0.42 19.18 -10.77
C CYS A 30 -1.00 19.19 -12.19
N SER A 31 -2.33 19.30 -12.35
CA SER A 31 -2.95 19.44 -13.68
C SER A 31 -2.73 20.84 -14.25
N SER A 32 -2.54 21.85 -13.41
CA SER A 32 -2.39 23.25 -13.81
C SER A 32 -0.95 23.77 -13.72
N LEU A 33 -0.03 22.98 -13.16
CA LEU A 33 1.36 23.35 -12.95
C LEU A 33 2.31 22.32 -13.57
N PRO A 34 3.51 22.71 -14.02
CA PRO A 34 4.52 21.78 -14.55
C PRO A 34 5.24 21.02 -13.42
N ILE A 35 4.47 20.45 -12.48
CA ILE A 35 4.97 19.73 -11.31
C ILE A 35 4.64 18.25 -11.46
N GLN A 36 5.64 17.37 -11.31
CA GLN A 36 5.41 15.93 -11.35
C GLN A 36 4.75 15.46 -10.04
N LEU A 37 3.70 14.65 -10.17
CA LEU A 37 3.05 13.99 -9.04
C LEU A 37 3.54 12.55 -8.93
N ILE A 38 4.08 12.16 -7.78
CA ILE A 38 4.64 10.82 -7.53
C ILE A 38 3.82 10.13 -6.44
N GLY A 39 3.42 8.89 -6.70
CA GLY A 39 2.77 8.02 -5.71
C GLY A 39 3.78 7.19 -4.93
N ILE A 40 3.59 7.09 -3.62
CA ILE A 40 4.43 6.29 -2.73
C ILE A 40 3.58 5.32 -1.92
N ASN A 41 3.86 4.03 -2.08
CA ASN A 41 3.26 2.97 -1.28
C ASN A 41 4.00 2.90 0.08
N LYS A 42 3.25 2.90 1.19
CA LYS A 42 3.80 2.85 2.55
C LYS A 42 4.64 1.59 2.79
N PHE A 43 4.30 0.45 2.20
CA PHE A 43 5.12 -0.76 2.38
C PHE A 43 6.55 -0.54 1.92
N GLN A 44 6.74 0.11 0.78
CA GLN A 44 8.06 0.34 0.21
C GLN A 44 8.88 1.33 1.05
N THR A 45 8.22 2.24 1.78
CA THR A 45 8.90 3.19 2.68
C THR A 45 9.63 2.52 3.85
N LEU A 46 9.19 1.32 4.25
CA LEU A 46 9.83 0.53 5.30
C LEU A 46 10.79 -0.53 4.75
N SER A 47 10.93 -0.64 3.42
CA SER A 47 11.83 -1.60 2.80
C SER A 47 13.29 -1.29 3.14
N LYS A 48 14.03 -2.30 3.60
CA LYS A 48 15.48 -2.22 3.82
C LYS A 48 16.25 -2.73 2.60
N ILE A 49 17.58 -2.80 2.73
CA ILE A 49 18.47 -3.28 1.66
C ILE A 49 18.27 -4.79 1.38
N ASN A 50 17.64 -5.51 2.30
CA ASN A 50 17.39 -6.95 2.18
C ASN A 50 16.59 -7.31 0.93
N GLU A 51 16.99 -8.42 0.30
CA GLU A 51 16.32 -8.95 -0.89
C GLU A 51 14.91 -9.43 -0.61
N LEU A 52 14.59 -9.83 0.63
CA LEU A 52 13.31 -10.46 0.94
C LEU A 52 12.82 -10.03 2.33
N THR A 53 11.68 -9.34 2.37
CA THR A 53 11.16 -8.71 3.60
C THR A 53 9.64 -8.81 3.65
N LEU A 54 9.09 -9.14 4.82
CA LEU A 54 7.66 -8.96 5.11
C LEU A 54 7.48 -7.62 5.83
N ILE A 55 6.70 -6.71 5.26
CA ILE A 55 6.35 -5.45 5.90
C ILE A 55 4.95 -5.54 6.47
N SER A 56 4.77 -5.17 7.73
CA SER A 56 3.47 -5.05 8.37
C SER A 56 3.16 -3.60 8.75
N LEU A 57 1.91 -3.18 8.55
CA LEU A 57 1.41 -1.86 8.91
C LEU A 57 0.12 -2.02 9.70
N LYS A 58 -0.08 -1.15 10.69
CA LYS A 58 -1.29 -1.11 11.51
C LYS A 58 -2.54 -0.97 10.63
N TYR A 59 -3.56 -1.76 10.96
CA TYR A 59 -4.90 -1.64 10.42
C TYR A 59 -5.94 -1.60 11.56
N ARG A 60 -7.23 -1.57 11.21
CA ARG A 60 -8.34 -1.53 12.17
C ARG A 60 -8.58 -2.91 12.77
N ASP A 61 -9.18 -2.90 13.95
CA ASP A 61 -9.52 -4.10 14.71
C ASP A 61 -8.28 -4.96 14.98
N ASN A 62 -8.41 -6.29 14.91
CA ASN A 62 -7.31 -7.23 15.09
C ASN A 62 -6.55 -7.56 13.79
N LYS A 63 -6.78 -6.78 12.72
CA LYS A 63 -6.16 -7.01 11.42
C LYS A 63 -4.94 -6.12 11.22
N ILE A 64 -4.10 -6.52 10.28
CA ILE A 64 -2.96 -5.76 9.81
C ILE A 64 -2.95 -5.72 8.28
N TYR A 65 -2.34 -4.68 7.73
CA TYR A 65 -1.87 -4.73 6.36
C TYR A 65 -0.51 -5.39 6.33
N TRP A 66 -0.27 -6.25 5.36
CA TRP A 66 1.04 -6.84 5.19
C TRP A 66 1.39 -7.05 3.72
N CYS A 67 2.69 -7.07 3.45
CA CYS A 67 3.24 -7.21 2.12
C CYS A 67 4.53 -8.01 2.18
N ILE A 68 4.76 -8.87 1.18
CA ILE A 68 6.08 -9.45 0.93
C ILE A 68 6.73 -8.64 -0.18
N LEU A 69 7.91 -8.11 0.08
CA LEU A 69 8.74 -7.45 -0.91
C LEU A 69 9.92 -8.34 -1.27
N LYS A 70 10.16 -8.46 -2.58
CA LYS A 70 11.38 -9.03 -3.14
C LYS A 70 12.12 -7.93 -3.89
N ASN A 71 13.38 -7.69 -3.57
CA ASN A 71 14.20 -6.63 -4.15
C ASN A 71 13.51 -5.25 -4.12
N LYS A 72 12.85 -4.93 -3.00
CA LYS A 72 12.07 -3.68 -2.76
C LYS A 72 10.81 -3.53 -3.60
N GLU A 73 10.45 -4.53 -4.39
CA GLU A 73 9.20 -4.57 -5.13
C GLU A 73 8.18 -5.48 -4.43
N PRO A 74 6.93 -5.01 -4.22
CA PRO A 74 5.85 -5.85 -3.70
C PRO A 74 5.55 -7.02 -4.62
N ILE A 75 5.65 -8.25 -4.12
CA ILE A 75 5.23 -9.47 -4.83
C ILE A 75 3.88 -10.00 -4.33
N PHE A 76 3.52 -9.64 -3.10
CA PHE A 76 2.25 -9.99 -2.48
C PHE A 76 1.82 -8.89 -1.51
N MET A 77 0.53 -8.58 -1.46
CA MET A 77 -0.05 -7.62 -0.52
C MET A 77 -1.42 -8.12 -0.07
N SER A 78 -1.71 -8.04 1.22
CA SER A 78 -3.00 -8.44 1.78
C SER A 78 -3.35 -7.68 3.06
N SER A 79 -4.56 -7.92 3.55
CA SER A 79 -4.99 -7.57 4.90
C SER A 79 -5.63 -8.78 5.58
N SER A 80 -5.13 -9.13 6.76
CA SER A 80 -5.61 -10.30 7.53
C SER A 80 -5.29 -10.14 9.01
N GLU A 81 -5.76 -11.07 9.84
CA GLU A 81 -5.21 -11.23 11.19
C GLU A 81 -3.80 -11.86 11.10
N ILE A 82 -3.01 -11.72 12.15
CA ILE A 82 -1.62 -12.22 12.21
C ILE A 82 -1.59 -13.75 12.08
N LYS A 83 -2.48 -14.44 12.81
CA LYS A 83 -2.59 -15.91 12.81
C LYS A 83 -2.86 -16.52 11.42
N ASP A 84 -3.46 -15.75 10.53
CA ASP A 84 -3.83 -16.19 9.18
C ASP A 84 -2.68 -16.00 8.17
N ILE A 85 -1.58 -15.37 8.58
CA ILE A 85 -0.40 -15.21 7.72
C ILE A 85 0.26 -16.57 7.55
N LYS A 86 0.29 -17.03 6.31
CA LYS A 86 1.02 -18.22 5.87
C LYS A 86 2.02 -17.81 4.81
N ILE A 87 3.26 -18.26 4.96
CA ILE A 87 4.35 -18.07 3.99
C ILE A 87 4.83 -19.43 3.49
N SER A 88 5.38 -19.48 2.28
CA SER A 88 6.07 -20.68 1.75
C SER A 88 7.28 -21.02 2.61
N ASP A 89 7.70 -22.29 2.61
CA ASP A 89 8.90 -22.75 3.31
C ASP A 89 10.20 -22.14 2.75
N ASP A 90 10.16 -21.57 1.54
CA ASP A 90 11.31 -20.93 0.87
C ASP A 90 11.72 -19.56 1.48
N TYR A 91 11.00 -19.07 2.49
CA TYR A 91 11.20 -17.73 3.08
C TYR A 91 12.03 -17.76 4.37
N THR A 92 12.93 -18.72 4.56
CA THR A 92 13.72 -18.91 5.80
C THR A 92 14.59 -17.70 6.19
N ASP A 93 15.07 -16.92 5.22
CA ASP A 93 15.89 -15.72 5.43
C ASP A 93 15.11 -14.40 5.47
N LEU A 94 13.78 -14.48 5.43
CA LEU A 94 12.92 -13.31 5.47
C LEU A 94 13.08 -12.53 6.78
N ILE A 95 13.08 -11.20 6.67
CA ILE A 95 13.00 -10.29 7.81
C ILE A 95 11.60 -9.70 7.88
N VAL A 96 10.99 -9.72 9.08
CA VAL A 96 9.73 -9.02 9.32
C VAL A 96 10.01 -7.61 9.81
N ILE A 97 9.38 -6.59 9.23
CA ILE A 97 9.58 -5.20 9.65
C ILE A 97 8.23 -4.49 9.76
N GLY A 98 8.01 -3.78 10.86
CA GLY A 98 6.83 -2.93 11.01
C GLY A 98 6.02 -3.24 12.26
N TYR A 99 4.70 -3.06 12.16
CA TYR A 99 3.78 -3.17 13.29
C TYR A 99 3.56 -4.63 13.70
N ARG A 100 3.75 -4.94 14.99
CA ARG A 100 3.70 -6.29 15.58
C ARG A 100 4.65 -7.26 14.86
N ALA A 101 5.82 -6.78 14.48
CA ALA A 101 6.79 -7.57 13.72
C ALA A 101 7.29 -8.78 14.51
N GLU A 102 7.52 -8.63 15.81
CA GLU A 102 7.92 -9.74 16.70
C GLU A 102 6.87 -10.87 16.69
N GLU A 103 5.60 -10.54 16.87
CA GLU A 103 4.52 -11.52 16.91
C GLU A 103 4.32 -12.22 15.56
N ILE A 104 4.39 -11.47 14.46
CA ILE A 104 4.31 -12.04 13.12
C ILE A 104 5.48 -12.99 12.88
N ALA A 105 6.69 -12.59 13.28
CA ALA A 105 7.88 -13.41 13.15
C ALA A 105 7.76 -14.72 13.94
N ALA A 106 7.22 -14.68 15.15
CA ALA A 106 6.90 -15.86 15.94
C ALA A 106 5.86 -16.76 15.25
N ASN A 107 4.77 -16.18 14.73
CA ASN A 107 3.70 -16.92 14.04
C ASN A 107 4.22 -17.66 12.81
N ILE A 108 5.10 -17.04 12.02
CA ILE A 108 5.66 -17.64 10.80
C ILE A 108 7.03 -18.31 11.02
N LYS A 109 7.48 -18.44 12.27
CA LYS A 109 8.71 -19.13 12.69
C LYS A 109 10.01 -18.57 12.07
N VAL A 110 10.07 -17.25 11.82
CA VAL A 110 11.30 -16.57 11.39
C VAL A 110 11.99 -15.86 12.56
N LYS A 111 13.32 -15.80 12.51
CA LYS A 111 14.14 -15.27 13.62
C LYS A 111 14.38 -13.76 13.55
N LYS A 112 14.31 -13.17 12.36
CA LYS A 112 14.73 -11.79 12.11
C LYS A 112 13.50 -10.89 12.07
N PHE A 113 13.41 -9.94 13.00
CA PHE A 113 12.36 -8.92 12.98
C PHE A 113 12.88 -7.54 13.40
N ILE A 114 12.15 -6.50 13.01
CA ILE A 114 12.43 -5.11 13.34
C ILE A 114 11.10 -4.41 13.62
N GLU A 115 10.81 -4.17 14.90
CA GLU A 115 9.59 -3.52 15.33
C GLU A 115 9.59 -2.04 14.93
N LYS A 116 8.50 -1.59 14.29
CA LYS A 116 8.28 -0.19 13.94
C LYS A 116 6.80 0.07 13.74
N ASP A 117 6.21 0.84 14.66
CA ASP A 117 4.77 1.05 14.70
C ASP A 117 4.20 1.63 13.40
N GLU A 118 4.88 2.64 12.84
CA GLU A 118 4.38 3.37 11.67
C GLU A 118 5.50 3.84 10.74
N ALA A 119 5.15 4.05 9.47
CA ALA A 119 5.99 4.74 8.51
C ALA A 119 5.96 6.25 8.77
N SER A 120 7.11 6.84 9.07
CA SER A 120 7.25 8.27 9.32
C SER A 120 7.26 9.07 8.01
N ILE A 121 7.02 10.38 8.12
CA ILE A 121 7.19 11.31 6.99
C ILE A 121 8.63 11.27 6.45
N LYS A 122 9.62 11.05 7.33
CA LYS A 122 11.03 10.94 6.93
C LYS A 122 11.27 9.71 6.04
N ASP A 123 10.65 8.57 6.36
CA ASP A 123 10.76 7.36 5.54
C ASP A 123 10.15 7.58 4.15
N LEU A 124 9.00 8.24 4.09
CA LEU A 124 8.34 8.59 2.84
C LEU A 124 9.19 9.54 1.99
N LEU A 125 9.80 10.55 2.62
CA LEU A 125 10.69 11.49 1.94
C LEU A 125 11.99 10.83 1.47
N GLU A 126 12.56 9.91 2.25
CA GLU A 126 13.76 9.18 1.84
C GLU A 126 13.47 8.26 0.66
N TYR A 127 12.32 7.58 0.69
CA TYR A 127 11.88 6.73 -0.40
C TYR A 127 11.59 7.55 -1.67
N SER A 128 10.94 8.72 -1.55
CA SER A 128 10.60 9.57 -2.68
C SER A 128 11.82 9.99 -3.50
N ARG A 129 12.96 10.24 -2.85
CA ARG A 129 14.23 10.61 -3.50
C ARG A 129 14.80 9.50 -4.39
N LYS A 130 14.48 8.24 -4.10
CA LYS A 130 14.94 7.07 -4.87
C LYS A 130 14.12 6.86 -6.14
N ILE A 131 12.93 7.48 -6.24
CA ILE A 131 12.06 7.38 -7.40
C ILE A 131 12.60 8.27 -8.52
N LYS A 132 13.05 7.63 -9.60
CA LYS A 132 13.63 8.28 -10.78
C LYS A 132 12.60 8.65 -11.87
N SER A 133 11.29 8.53 -11.59
CA SER A 133 10.22 8.39 -12.60
C SER A 133 10.38 9.22 -13.89
N LEU A 134 10.40 8.50 -15.03
CA LEU A 134 10.39 9.05 -16.39
C LEU A 134 8.98 9.34 -16.92
N ASP A 135 7.91 8.80 -16.32
CA ASP A 135 6.53 8.97 -16.80
C ASP A 135 5.64 9.74 -15.81
N LYS A 136 4.70 10.52 -16.36
CA LYS A 136 3.58 11.16 -15.65
C LYS A 136 2.59 10.09 -15.18
N PHE A 137 3.00 9.22 -14.26
CA PHE A 137 2.08 8.24 -13.69
C PHE A 137 1.14 8.96 -12.70
N LEU A 138 -0.14 9.06 -13.05
CA LEU A 138 -1.15 9.56 -12.13
C LEU A 138 -1.32 8.56 -10.98
N PRO A 139 -0.90 8.88 -9.74
CA PRO A 139 -0.99 7.93 -8.64
C PRO A 139 -2.43 7.48 -8.42
N LYS A 140 -2.58 6.19 -8.11
CA LYS A 140 -3.87 5.57 -7.78
C LYS A 140 -3.82 5.11 -6.31
N PRO A 141 -4.93 5.24 -5.56
CA PRO A 141 -5.02 4.64 -4.23
C PRO A 141 -4.79 3.13 -4.31
N LEU A 142 -4.10 2.59 -3.31
CA LEU A 142 -3.95 1.14 -3.11
C LEU A 142 -5.11 0.61 -2.26
N TYR A 143 -5.80 -0.40 -2.78
CA TYR A 143 -6.95 -1.04 -2.16
C TYR A 143 -6.56 -2.46 -1.73
N LEU A 144 -6.53 -2.74 -0.43
CA LEU A 144 -6.10 -4.05 0.10
C LEU A 144 -7.19 -4.81 0.84
N SER A 145 -8.27 -4.15 1.24
CA SER A 145 -9.43 -4.81 1.81
C SER A 145 -10.63 -4.69 0.87
N PRO A 146 -11.47 -5.73 0.72
CA PRO A 146 -12.64 -5.70 -0.16
C PRO A 146 -13.48 -4.44 0.08
N GLY A 147 -13.85 -4.14 1.33
CA GLY A 147 -14.66 -2.97 1.68
C GLY A 147 -14.06 -1.59 1.36
N GLN A 148 -12.80 -1.51 0.91
CA GLN A 148 -12.18 -0.26 0.43
C GLN A 148 -12.52 0.02 -1.03
N SER A 149 -12.77 -0.99 -1.86
CA SER A 149 -13.23 -0.74 -3.23
C SER A 149 -14.71 -0.36 -3.21
N LEU A 150 -15.09 0.73 -3.89
CA LEU A 150 -16.51 1.06 -4.12
C LEU A 150 -17.22 -0.05 -4.89
N PHE A 151 -16.51 -0.77 -5.76
CA PHE A 151 -17.05 -1.83 -6.60
C PHE A 151 -17.25 -3.16 -5.87
N SER A 152 -16.56 -3.41 -4.75
CA SER A 152 -16.74 -4.67 -4.02
C SER A 152 -18.08 -4.77 -3.32
N LYS A 153 -18.71 -3.63 -3.01
CA LYS A 153 -20.03 -3.53 -2.39
C LYS A 153 -21.15 -3.32 -3.42
N TYR A 154 -20.79 -3.06 -4.68
CA TYR A 154 -21.75 -2.80 -5.73
C TYR A 154 -22.23 -4.13 -6.30
N GLN A 155 -23.46 -4.52 -5.98
CA GLN A 155 -24.07 -5.74 -6.53
C GLN A 155 -24.55 -5.60 -7.99
N GLY A 156 -24.26 -4.47 -8.64
CA GLY A 156 -24.91 -4.13 -9.90
C GLY A 156 -26.39 -3.75 -9.68
N PRO A 157 -27.01 -3.03 -10.62
CA PRO A 157 -28.46 -3.13 -10.72
C PRO A 157 -28.79 -4.56 -11.17
N ASN A 158 -29.86 -5.16 -10.62
CA ASN A 158 -30.46 -6.34 -11.24
C ASN A 158 -30.92 -5.90 -12.64
N LEU A 159 -30.10 -6.19 -13.66
CA LEU A 159 -30.48 -6.08 -15.05
C LEU A 159 -31.61 -7.08 -15.25
N LEU A 160 -32.85 -6.58 -15.18
CA LEU A 160 -34.11 -7.22 -15.56
C LEU A 160 -33.95 -8.67 -16.04
N ASP A 161 -34.28 -9.64 -15.18
CA ASP A 161 -34.44 -11.06 -15.59
C ASP A 161 -35.63 -11.26 -16.55
N ASN A 162 -36.42 -10.21 -16.78
CA ASN A 162 -37.48 -10.24 -17.76
C ASN A 162 -36.91 -9.82 -19.12
N PRO A 163 -37.02 -10.66 -20.17
CA PRO A 163 -36.86 -10.21 -21.53
C PRO A 163 -37.74 -8.97 -21.71
N LEU A 164 -37.20 -7.93 -22.33
CA LEU A 164 -38.02 -6.81 -22.78
C LEU A 164 -39.18 -7.42 -23.58
N ASP A 165 -40.39 -7.37 -23.03
CA ASP A 165 -41.60 -7.75 -23.73
C ASP A 165 -41.68 -6.86 -24.97
N VAL A 166 -41.21 -7.41 -26.09
CA VAL A 166 -41.42 -6.84 -27.42
C VAL A 166 -42.89 -7.11 -27.73
N ARG A 167 -43.75 -6.15 -27.39
CA ARG A 167 -45.11 -6.03 -27.95
C ARG A 167 -45.09 -5.11 -29.16
#